data_AF-A0A4P7SWF4-F1
#
_entry.id   AF-A0A4P7SWF4-F1
#
_cell.length_a   1.000
_cell.length_b   1.000
_cell.length_c   1.000
_cell.angle_alpha   90.00
_cell.angle_beta   90.00
_cell.angle_gamma   90.00
#
_symmetry.space_group_name_H-M   'P 1'
#
loop_
_entity.id
_entity.type
_entity.pdbx_description
1 polymer ?
#
loop_
_entity_poly.entity_id
_entity_poly.type
_entity_poly.pdbx_seq_one_letter_code
_entity_poly.pdbx_strand_id
1 'polypeptide(L)'
;MADDLVFDQAHDSTHELAGAVVTRVFYIVNAGPYASSPEFSARDQAVAYARERSASGEFGDLLPAAVEVEVRAEYRLSSGRTTQCTVETLTVTA
;
A
#
# COMPACT_ATOMS: atom_id res chain seq x y z
N MET A 1 17.96 14.44 -14.74
CA MET A 1 16.51 14.62 -14.49
C MET A 1 16.24 13.80 -13.25
N ALA A 2 16.03 14.45 -12.11
CA ALA A 2 15.80 13.79 -10.84
C ALA A 2 14.30 13.50 -10.72
N ASP A 3 13.96 12.23 -10.56
CA ASP A 3 12.62 11.74 -10.27
C ASP A 3 12.28 12.17 -8.83
N ASP A 4 11.41 13.18 -8.70
CA ASP A 4 10.95 13.69 -7.41
C ASP A 4 9.94 12.68 -6.85
N LEU A 5 10.46 11.64 -6.19
CA LEU A 5 9.66 10.75 -5.34
C LEU A 5 9.15 11.59 -4.17
N VAL A 6 7.93 12.11 -4.31
CA VAL A 6 7.20 12.74 -3.22
C VAL A 6 6.89 11.66 -2.19
N PHE A 7 7.74 11.54 -1.19
CA PHE A 7 7.42 10.85 0.05
C PHE A 7 6.40 11.71 0.78
N ASP A 8 5.11 11.47 0.57
CA ASP A 8 4.07 11.93 1.49
C ASP A 8 4.23 11.12 2.79
N GLN A 9 5.22 11.54 3.57
CA GLN A 9 5.52 10.99 4.88
C GLN A 9 4.32 11.34 5.75
N ALA A 10 3.55 10.34 6.16
CA ALA A 10 2.57 10.47 7.24
C ALA A 10 3.25 11.16 8.44
N HIS A 11 3.07 12.48 8.55
CA HIS A 11 3.94 13.39 9.30
C HIS A 11 3.70 13.38 10.82
N ASP A 12 2.93 12.43 11.38
CA ASP A 12 2.53 12.52 12.80
C ASP A 12 2.93 11.33 13.68
N SER A 13 3.39 10.20 13.13
CA SER A 13 3.59 8.97 13.94
C SER A 13 5.05 8.55 14.19
N THR A 14 6.04 9.26 13.64
CA THR A 14 7.45 8.85 13.70
C THR A 14 8.02 8.81 15.12
N HIS A 15 7.48 9.61 16.05
CA HIS A 15 7.94 9.64 17.44
C HIS A 15 7.44 8.44 18.27
N GLU A 16 6.24 7.92 17.98
CA GLU A 16 5.70 6.72 18.66
C GLU A 16 6.28 5.41 18.11
N LEU A 17 6.77 5.43 16.87
CA LEU A 17 7.42 4.27 16.23
C LEU A 17 8.89 4.08 16.65
N ALA A 18 9.47 5.01 17.43
CA ALA A 18 10.84 4.89 17.94
C ALA A 18 10.96 3.72 18.92
N GLY A 19 11.57 2.61 18.45
CA GLY A 19 11.69 1.35 19.21
C GLY A 19 10.54 0.37 19.01
N ALA A 20 9.59 0.66 18.11
CA ALA A 20 8.55 -0.29 17.72
C ALA A 20 9.15 -1.40 16.84
N VAL A 21 8.66 -2.64 17.01
CA VAL A 21 9.08 -3.79 16.21
C VAL A 21 8.03 -4.06 15.14
N VAL A 22 8.44 -4.17 13.89
CA VAL A 22 7.56 -4.60 12.79
C VAL A 22 7.16 -6.06 13.06
N THR A 23 5.86 -6.31 13.25
CA THR A 23 5.31 -7.65 13.45
C THR A 23 4.88 -8.29 12.15
N ARG A 24 4.35 -7.50 11.21
CA ARG A 24 3.86 -7.96 9.92
C ARG A 24 3.94 -6.86 8.88
N VAL A 25 4.30 -7.21 7.64
CA VAL A 25 4.14 -6.34 6.46
C VAL A 25 3.14 -7.00 5.52
N PHE A 26 2.22 -6.20 4.97
CA PHE A 26 1.19 -6.67 4.04
C PHE A 26 0.87 -5.58 3.02
N TYR A 27 0.25 -6.00 1.92
CA TYR A 27 0.01 -5.18 0.73
C TYR A 27 -1.48 -5.16 0.44
N ILE A 28 -2.07 -3.98 0.37
CA ILE A 28 -3.49 -3.77 0.09
C ILE A 28 -3.62 -3.25 -1.33
N VAL A 29 -4.41 -3.92 -2.17
CA VAL A 29 -4.68 -3.42 -3.52
C VAL A 29 -5.97 -2.60 -3.52
N ASN A 30 -5.85 -1.30 -3.69
CA ASN A 30 -6.97 -0.37 -3.79
C ASN A 30 -7.45 -0.30 -5.25
N ALA A 31 -8.61 -0.91 -5.47
CA ALA A 31 -9.26 -1.05 -6.77
C ALA A 31 -10.42 -0.02 -6.93
N GLY A 32 -10.29 1.16 -6.32
CA GLY A 32 -11.31 2.21 -6.34
C GLY A 32 -12.44 2.04 -5.30
N PRO A 33 -13.39 2.99 -5.23
CA PRO A 33 -14.29 3.17 -4.08
C PRO A 33 -15.35 2.07 -3.88
N TYR A 34 -15.49 1.14 -4.83
CA TYR A 34 -16.51 0.09 -4.79
C TYR A 34 -15.94 -1.33 -4.82
N ALA A 35 -14.62 -1.47 -4.92
CA ALA A 35 -13.97 -2.77 -4.93
C ALA A 35 -13.53 -3.17 -3.53
N SER A 36 -13.62 -4.45 -3.19
CA SER A 36 -12.94 -4.98 -2.01
C SER A 36 -11.43 -4.80 -2.21
N SER A 37 -10.73 -4.32 -1.18
CA SER A 37 -9.28 -4.18 -1.19
C SER A 37 -8.62 -5.44 -0.61
N PRO A 38 -8.20 -6.42 -1.42
CA PRO A 38 -7.57 -7.64 -0.92
C PRO A 38 -6.20 -7.34 -0.29
N GLU A 39 -5.90 -8.10 0.76
CA GLU A 39 -4.61 -8.08 1.46
C GLU A 39 -3.72 -9.24 1.00
N PHE A 40 -2.47 -8.95 0.69
CA PHE A 40 -1.45 -9.92 0.32
C PHE A 40 -0.28 -9.86 1.29
N SER A 41 0.38 -11.00 1.50
CA SER A 41 1.59 -11.06 2.34
C SER A 41 2.89 -10.89 1.51
N ALA A 42 2.78 -10.88 0.18
CA ALA A 42 3.90 -10.72 -0.73
C ALA A 42 3.64 -9.61 -1.74
N ARG A 43 4.66 -8.76 -1.95
CA ARG A 43 4.63 -7.67 -2.93
C ARG A 43 4.28 -8.18 -4.32
N ASP A 44 4.94 -9.25 -4.73
CA ASP A 44 4.80 -9.82 -6.07
C ASP A 44 3.36 -10.28 -6.35
N GLN A 45 2.69 -10.86 -5.35
CA GLN A 45 1.28 -11.27 -5.44
C GLN A 45 0.35 -10.05 -5.57
N ALA A 46 0.56 -9.00 -4.76
CA ALA A 46 -0.23 -7.79 -4.83
C ALA A 46 -0.06 -7.06 -6.18
N VAL A 47 1.17 -6.99 -6.68
CA VAL A 47 1.48 -6.37 -7.97
C VAL A 47 0.91 -7.19 -9.12
N ALA A 48 1.03 -8.51 -9.09
CA ALA A 48 0.45 -9.39 -10.11
C ALA A 48 -1.08 -9.23 -10.15
N TYR A 49 -1.73 -9.20 -9.00
CA TYR A 49 -3.18 -8.95 -8.91
C TYR A 49 -3.55 -7.56 -9.45
N ALA A 50 -2.83 -6.52 -9.04
CA ALA A 50 -3.05 -5.16 -9.53
C ALA A 50 -2.90 -5.06 -11.06
N ARG A 51 -1.89 -5.72 -11.64
CA ARG A 51 -1.69 -5.79 -13.09
C ARG A 51 -2.79 -6.55 -13.81
N GLU A 52 -3.20 -7.71 -13.30
CA GLU A 52 -4.29 -8.49 -13.89
C GLU A 52 -5.59 -7.69 -13.92
N ARG A 53 -5.90 -6.97 -12.83
CA ARG A 53 -7.09 -6.12 -12.72
C ARG A 53 -7.02 -4.90 -13.65
N SER A 54 -5.85 -4.26 -13.72
CA SER A 54 -5.61 -3.13 -14.64
C SER A 54 -5.75 -3.58 -16.11
N ALA A 55 -5.19 -4.74 -16.46
CA ALA A 55 -5.28 -5.31 -17.81
C ALA A 55 -6.69 -5.82 -18.18
N SER A 56 -7.48 -6.26 -17.21
CA SER A 56 -8.84 -6.79 -17.45
C SER A 56 -9.87 -5.70 -17.81
N GLY A 57 -9.50 -4.41 -17.75
CA GLY A 57 -10.43 -3.30 -18.06
C GLY A 57 -11.61 -3.20 -17.11
N GLU A 58 -11.58 -3.91 -15.97
CA GLU A 58 -12.69 -3.98 -15.02
C GLU A 58 -12.95 -2.66 -14.29
N PHE A 59 -12.07 -1.67 -14.46
CA PHE A 59 -12.20 -0.30 -13.95
C PHE A 59 -12.91 0.66 -14.92
N GLY A 60 -13.35 0.17 -16.08
CA GLY A 60 -14.03 0.95 -17.11
C GLY A 60 -13.08 1.87 -17.91
N ASP A 61 -13.59 2.43 -19.00
CA ASP A 61 -12.94 3.32 -20.00
C ASP A 61 -12.29 4.61 -19.43
N LEU A 62 -12.11 4.74 -18.12
CA LEU A 62 -11.57 5.91 -17.45
C LEU A 62 -10.05 5.79 -17.27
N LEU A 63 -9.30 6.21 -18.32
CA LEU A 63 -7.84 6.48 -18.28
C LEU A 63 -6.99 5.23 -17.94
N PRO A 64 -5.65 5.23 -18.07
CA PRO A 64 -4.86 4.07 -17.66
C PRO A 64 -5.22 3.78 -16.20
N ALA A 65 -5.87 2.63 -15.96
CA ALA A 65 -6.39 2.25 -14.66
C ALA A 65 -5.21 1.99 -13.72
N ALA A 66 -4.67 3.06 -13.18
CA ALA A 66 -3.61 3.06 -12.20
C ALA A 66 -4.19 2.44 -10.93
N VAL A 67 -3.79 1.21 -10.63
CA VAL A 67 -4.18 0.50 -9.42
C VAL A 67 -3.17 0.84 -8.34
N GLU A 68 -3.64 1.33 -7.21
CA GLU A 68 -2.78 1.66 -6.08
C GLU A 68 -2.60 0.43 -5.19
N VAL A 69 -1.34 0.12 -4.84
CA VAL A 69 -0.97 -0.92 -3.90
C VAL A 69 -0.37 -0.26 -2.68
N GLU A 70 -1.13 -0.22 -1.60
CA GLU A 70 -0.70 0.36 -0.34
C GLU A 70 0.05 -0.69 0.48
N VAL A 71 1.30 -0.42 0.81
CA VAL A 71 2.11 -1.25 1.70
C VAL A 71 1.86 -0.79 3.13
N ARG A 72 1.31 -1.68 3.95
CA ARG A 72 1.10 -1.45 5.37
C ARG A 72 2.03 -2.31 6.19
N ALA A 73 2.56 -1.71 7.25
CA ALA A 73 3.27 -2.44 8.29
C ALA A 73 2.49 -2.34 9.60
N GLU A 74 2.42 -3.48 10.27
CA GLU A 74 1.95 -3.61 11.63
C GLU A 74 3.15 -3.49 12.57
N TYR A 75 3.04 -2.60 13.54
CA TYR A 75 4.06 -2.32 14.53
C TYR A 75 3.54 -2.66 15.92
N ARG A 76 4.38 -3.33 16.71
CA ARG A 76 4.16 -3.47 18.16
C ARG A 76 4.98 -2.40 18.89
N LEU A 77 4.27 -1.50 19.55
CA LEU A 77 4.85 -0.44 20.38
C LEU A 77 5.37 -1.04 21.69
N SER A 78 6.32 -0.35 22.34
CA SER A 78 6.82 -0.70 23.67
C SER A 78 5.73 -0.74 24.75
N SER A 79 4.60 -0.07 24.52
CA SER A 79 3.40 -0.12 25.36
C SER A 79 2.59 -1.42 25.22
N GLY A 80 3.01 -2.33 24.32
CA GLY A 80 2.29 -3.56 23.99
C GLY A 80 1.12 -3.36 23.01
N ARG A 81 0.83 -2.13 22.60
CA ARG A 81 -0.19 -1.81 21.61
C ARG A 81 0.30 -2.14 20.20
N THR A 82 -0.64 -2.56 19.35
CA THR A 82 -0.40 -2.76 17.94
C THR A 82 -0.98 -1.59 17.16
N THR A 83 -0.20 -1.01 16.25
CA THR A 83 -0.65 0.03 15.32
C THR A 83 -0.29 -0.36 13.88
N GLN A 84 -1.04 0.16 12.91
CA GLN A 84 -0.77 -0.05 11.50
C GLN A 84 -0.49 1.29 10.85
N CYS A 85 0.56 1.34 10.04
CA CYS A 85 0.92 2.53 9.28
C CYS A 85 1.18 2.16 7.82
N THR A 86 0.76 3.03 6.93
CA THR A 86 1.18 2.97 5.53
C THR A 86 2.65 3.36 5.45
N VAL A 87 3.47 2.47 4.88
CA VAL A 87 4.92 2.66 4.77
C VAL A 87 5.33 3.08 3.37
N GLU A 88 4.57 2.66 2.36
CA GLU A 88 4.83 2.93 0.96
C GLU A 88 3.51 2.76 0.18
N THR A 89 3.33 3.54 -0.88
CA THR A 89 2.25 3.34 -1.85
C THR A 89 2.86 3.16 -3.22
N LEU A 90 2.48 2.09 -3.91
CA LEU A 90 2.96 1.74 -5.24
C LEU A 90 1.83 1.92 -6.24
N THR A 91 2.04 2.73 -7.27
CA THR A 91 1.08 2.85 -8.37
C THR A 91 1.42 1.88 -9.48
N VAL A 92 0.49 1.00 -9.83
CA VAL A 92 0.63 0.01 -10.90
C VAL A 92 -0.22 0.43 -12.08
N THR A 93 0.42 0.78 -13.18
CA THR A 93 -0.24 1.06 -14.46
C THR A 93 -0.09 -0.14 -15.40
N ALA A 94 -1.09 -0.39 -16.24
CA ALA A 94 -1.00 -1.33 -17.37
C ALA A 94 0.01 -0.88 -18.42
#